data_AF-A0A8T3WPI8-F1
#
_entry.id   AF-A0A8T3WPI8-F1
#
_cell.length_a   1.000
_cell.length_b   1.000
_cell.length_c   1.000
_cell.angle_alpha   90.00
_cell.angle_beta   90.00
_cell.angle_gamma   90.00
#
_symmetry.space_group_name_H-M   'P 1'
#
loop_
_entity.id
_entity.type
_entity.pdbx_description
1 polymer ?
#
loop_
_entity_poly.entity_id
_entity_poly.type
_entity_poly.pdbx_seq_one_letter_code
_entity_poly.pdbx_strand_id
1 'polypeptide(L)'
;MVLEYLQGLITQGSYIAIFLASLISSASVFLPIFPSYIPIIIGIGAGLNPVIVGLLGGIGSALGESVGYFVGLGGSASIERFKRRTPKFLKRFEGFYSKIGFWVILIFAFIPSPFDIIGVMSGASKYDLKKFLLALFIGRISRAFLIAYASYLVIPWALRII
;
A
#
# COMPACT_ATOMS: atom_id res chain seq x y z
N MET A 1 -35.20 2.63 -15.69
CA MET A 1 -34.60 1.61 -16.57
C MET A 1 -33.27 2.05 -17.20
N VAL A 2 -33.22 2.96 -18.20
CA VAL A 2 -31.95 3.35 -18.84
C VAL A 2 -30.99 4.06 -17.88
N LEU A 3 -31.48 5.01 -17.08
CA LEU A 3 -30.64 5.74 -16.12
C LEU A 3 -30.09 4.85 -15.00
N GLU A 4 -30.86 3.90 -14.50
CA GLU A 4 -30.41 2.94 -13.48
C GLU A 4 -29.33 2.01 -14.02
N TYR A 5 -29.48 1.54 -15.27
CA TYR A 5 -28.47 0.75 -15.95
C TYR A 5 -27.15 1.53 -16.12
N LEU A 6 -27.23 2.79 -16.56
CA LEU A 6 -26.07 3.68 -16.69
C LEU A 6 -25.40 3.95 -15.33
N GLN A 7 -26.17 4.20 -14.27
CA GLN A 7 -25.64 4.38 -12.92
C GLN A 7 -24.93 3.13 -12.39
N GLY A 8 -25.49 1.95 -12.65
CA GLY A 8 -24.86 0.68 -12.30
C GLY A 8 -23.52 0.49 -12.99
N LEU A 9 -23.45 0.77 -14.30
CA LEU A 9 -22.22 0.68 -15.09
C LEU A 9 -21.14 1.65 -14.58
N ILE A 10 -21.51 2.90 -14.31
CA ILE A 10 -20.62 3.93 -13.78
C ILE A 10 -20.06 3.52 -12.42
N THR A 11 -20.91 2.98 -11.55
CA THR A 11 -20.52 2.55 -10.19
C THR A 11 -19.54 1.38 -10.24
N GLN A 12 -19.79 0.39 -11.09
CA GLN A 12 -18.86 -0.74 -11.29
C GLN A 12 -17.51 -0.28 -11.85
N GLY A 13 -17.53 0.58 -12.88
CA GLY A 13 -16.31 1.16 -13.45
C GLY A 13 -15.52 2.00 -12.44
N SER A 14 -16.22 2.69 -11.53
CA SER A 14 -15.59 3.47 -10.47
C SER A 14 -14.80 2.61 -9.49
N TYR A 15 -15.33 1.46 -9.07
CA TYR A 15 -14.59 0.54 -8.19
C TYR A 15 -13.30 0.02 -8.82
N ILE A 16 -13.34 -0.32 -10.11
CA ILE A 16 -12.16 -0.74 -10.86
C ILE A 16 -11.15 0.42 -10.95
N ALA A 17 -11.63 1.63 -11.24
CA ALA A 17 -10.78 2.81 -11.28
C ALA A 17 -10.08 3.07 -9.94
N ILE A 18 -10.78 2.91 -8.81
CA ILE A 18 -10.20 3.03 -7.46
C ILE A 18 -9.09 2.01 -7.25
N PHE A 19 -9.32 0.75 -7.58
CA PHE A 19 -8.31 -0.30 -7.48
C PHE A 19 -7.06 0.05 -8.31
N LEU A 20 -7.24 0.39 -9.58
CA LEU A 20 -6.14 0.69 -10.50
C LEU A 20 -5.40 1.97 -10.09
N ALA A 21 -6.11 3.01 -9.68
CA ALA A 21 -5.51 4.26 -9.21
C ALA A 21 -4.71 4.04 -7.93
N SER A 22 -5.22 3.25 -6.97
CA SER A 22 -4.48 2.89 -5.76
C SER A 22 -3.24 2.04 -6.07
N LEU A 23 -3.32 1.15 -7.06
CA LEU A 23 -2.18 0.36 -7.53
C LEU A 23 -1.09 1.24 -8.14
N ILE A 24 -1.46 2.10 -9.10
CA ILE A 24 -0.51 2.94 -9.82
C ILE A 24 0.12 3.99 -8.89
N SER A 25 -0.70 4.64 -8.04
CA SER A 25 -0.20 5.61 -7.07
C SER A 25 0.79 5.01 -6.07
N SER A 26 0.62 3.73 -5.71
CA SER A 26 1.50 3.05 -4.76
C SER A 26 2.66 2.29 -5.42
N ALA A 27 2.68 2.15 -6.75
CA ALA A 27 3.76 1.49 -7.49
C ALA A 27 4.99 2.40 -7.72
N SER A 28 4.92 3.66 -7.29
CA SER A 28 5.90 4.69 -7.60
C SER A 28 7.15 4.61 -6.71
N VAL A 29 8.00 3.61 -6.95
CA VAL A 29 9.33 3.44 -6.33
C VAL A 29 10.22 4.70 -6.47
N PHE A 30 9.89 5.62 -7.38
CA PHE A 30 10.71 6.77 -7.76
C PHE A 30 10.10 8.15 -7.46
N LEU A 31 8.81 8.25 -7.13
CA LEU A 31 8.12 9.53 -7.04
C LEU A 31 7.17 9.55 -5.83
N PRO A 32 7.58 10.11 -4.67
CA PRO A 32 6.69 10.35 -3.53
C PRO A 32 5.71 11.50 -3.82
N ILE A 33 5.11 11.53 -5.01
CA ILE A 33 4.31 12.64 -5.51
C ILE A 33 2.81 12.40 -5.26
N PHE A 34 2.36 11.15 -5.23
CA PHE A 34 0.93 10.83 -5.08
C PHE A 34 0.66 10.01 -3.82
N PRO A 35 0.07 10.63 -2.78
CA PRO A 35 -0.37 9.88 -1.62
C PRO A 35 -1.37 8.79 -2.03
N SER A 36 -1.03 7.53 -1.75
CA SER A 36 -1.80 6.33 -2.12
C SER A 36 -3.25 6.30 -1.61
N TYR A 37 -3.58 7.18 -0.68
CA TYR A 37 -4.91 7.31 -0.10
C TYR A 37 -5.86 8.25 -0.86
N ILE A 38 -5.37 9.05 -1.82
CA ILE A 38 -6.21 9.99 -2.58
C ILE A 38 -7.35 9.28 -3.33
N PRO A 39 -7.11 8.17 -4.06
CA PRO A 39 -8.18 7.47 -4.76
C PRO A 39 -9.30 7.06 -3.80
N ILE A 40 -8.96 6.57 -2.61
CA ILE A 40 -9.93 6.16 -1.58
C ILE A 40 -10.83 7.35 -1.21
N ILE A 41 -10.26 8.52 -0.87
CA ILE A 41 -11.03 9.70 -0.49
C ILE A 41 -11.98 10.13 -1.61
N ILE A 42 -11.50 10.14 -2.86
CA ILE A 42 -12.32 10.48 -4.04
C ILE A 42 -13.49 9.49 -4.19
N GLY A 43 -13.22 8.19 -4.06
CA GLY A 43 -14.25 7.16 -4.15
C GLY A 43 -15.37 7.35 -3.11
N ILE A 44 -15.00 7.67 -1.87
CA ILE A 44 -15.99 7.97 -0.82
C ILE A 44 -16.75 9.27 -1.10
N GLY A 45 -16.05 10.32 -1.56
CA GLY A 45 -16.69 11.57 -1.97
C GLY A 45 -17.67 11.42 -3.12
N ALA A 46 -17.44 10.44 -4.00
CA ALA A 46 -18.36 10.05 -5.07
C ALA A 46 -19.54 9.18 -4.59
N GLY A 47 -19.66 8.91 -3.29
CA GLY A 47 -20.77 8.14 -2.71
C GLY A 47 -20.63 6.62 -2.83
N LEU A 48 -19.43 6.11 -3.14
CA LEU A 48 -19.19 4.65 -3.22
C LEU A 48 -19.20 4.00 -1.82
N ASN A 49 -19.46 2.70 -1.78
CA ASN A 49 -19.51 1.94 -0.53
C ASN A 49 -18.11 1.91 0.14
N PRO A 50 -17.98 2.36 1.40
CA PRO A 50 -16.69 2.44 2.09
C PRO A 50 -16.01 1.09 2.31
N VAL A 51 -16.78 0.01 2.43
CA VAL A 51 -16.24 -1.35 2.58
C VAL A 51 -15.54 -1.78 1.31
N ILE A 52 -16.19 -1.61 0.16
CA ILE A 52 -15.67 -2.03 -1.14
C ILE A 52 -14.47 -1.14 -1.53
N VAL A 53 -14.59 0.18 -1.34
CA VAL A 53 -13.49 1.13 -1.59
C VAL A 53 -12.28 0.82 -0.70
N GLY A 54 -12.49 0.60 0.60
CA GLY A 54 -11.41 0.25 1.53
C GLY A 54 -10.70 -1.04 1.15
N LEU A 55 -11.45 -2.07 0.76
CA LEU A 55 -10.88 -3.36 0.34
C LEU A 55 -10.10 -3.22 -0.98
N LEU A 56 -10.71 -2.67 -2.02
CA LEU A 56 -10.08 -2.55 -3.34
C LEU A 56 -8.91 -1.56 -3.34
N GLY A 57 -9.06 -0.42 -2.67
CA GLY A 57 -7.96 0.54 -2.51
C GLY A 57 -6.81 -0.05 -1.71
N GLY A 58 -7.10 -0.82 -0.66
CA GLY A 58 -6.12 -1.53 0.14
C GLY A 58 -5.34 -2.59 -0.64
N ILE A 59 -6.04 -3.46 -1.39
CA ILE A 59 -5.42 -4.49 -2.23
C ILE A 59 -4.60 -3.83 -3.35
N GLY A 60 -5.16 -2.83 -4.04
CA GLY A 60 -4.46 -2.09 -5.09
C GLY A 60 -3.16 -1.50 -4.55
N SER A 61 -3.22 -0.79 -3.42
CA SER A 61 -2.04 -0.20 -2.80
C SER A 61 -1.00 -1.24 -2.37
N ALA A 62 -1.43 -2.36 -1.78
CA ALA A 62 -0.53 -3.45 -1.39
C ALA A 62 0.19 -4.07 -2.60
N LEU A 63 -0.52 -4.26 -3.72
CA LEU A 63 0.08 -4.76 -4.95
C LEU A 63 1.09 -3.77 -5.55
N GLY A 64 0.77 -2.47 -5.55
CA GLY A 64 1.71 -1.44 -6.00
C GLY A 64 3.01 -1.46 -5.20
N GLU A 65 2.93 -1.49 -3.87
CA GLU A 65 4.09 -1.49 -2.97
C GLU A 65 4.90 -2.79 -3.03
N SER A 66 4.26 -3.91 -3.42
CA SER A 66 4.96 -5.17 -3.60
C SER A 66 6.04 -5.10 -4.70
N VAL A 67 5.90 -4.19 -5.65
CA VAL A 67 6.91 -3.92 -6.69
C VAL A 67 8.24 -3.53 -6.06
N GLY A 68 8.23 -2.73 -5.00
CA GLY A 68 9.44 -2.32 -4.28
C GLY A 68 10.25 -3.52 -3.75
N TYR A 69 9.57 -4.56 -3.26
CA TYR A 69 10.23 -5.81 -2.86
C TYR A 69 10.94 -6.48 -4.03
N PHE A 70 10.30 -6.58 -5.19
CA PHE A 70 10.93 -7.22 -6.36
C PHE A 70 12.09 -6.39 -6.93
N VAL A 71 11.98 -5.06 -6.90
CA VAL A 71 13.09 -4.15 -7.25
C VAL A 71 14.27 -4.37 -6.31
N GLY A 72 14.01 -4.42 -4.99
CA GLY A 72 15.04 -4.73 -3.99
C GLY A 72 15.68 -6.10 -4.21
N LEU A 73 14.87 -7.11 -4.54
CA LEU A 73 15.34 -8.46 -4.81
C LEU A 73 16.29 -8.49 -6.02
N GLY A 74 15.97 -7.76 -7.09
CA GLY A 74 16.84 -7.58 -8.26
C GLY A 74 18.17 -6.88 -7.94
N GLY A 75 18.16 -5.94 -6.97
CA GLY A 75 19.35 -5.24 -6.47
C GLY A 75 20.18 -6.02 -5.45
N SER A 76 19.73 -7.20 -5.00
CA SER A 76 20.34 -7.94 -3.90
C SER A 76 21.81 -8.32 -4.14
N ALA A 77 22.21 -8.55 -5.40
CA ALA A 77 23.60 -8.88 -5.76
C ALA A 77 24.60 -7.74 -5.45
N SER A 78 24.17 -6.48 -5.53
CA SER A 78 25.00 -5.33 -5.17
C SER A 78 25.19 -5.23 -3.65
N ILE A 79 24.15 -5.57 -2.88
CA ILE A 79 24.19 -5.61 -1.42
C ILE A 79 25.03 -6.77 -0.92
N GLU A 80 25.02 -7.92 -1.58
CA GLU A 80 25.91 -9.04 -1.25
C GLU A 80 27.40 -8.68 -1.41
N ARG A 81 27.77 -7.84 -2.39
CA ARG A 81 29.14 -7.31 -2.50
C ARG A 81 29.49 -6.37 -1.34
N PHE A 82 28.54 -5.54 -0.91
CA PHE A 82 28.72 -4.67 0.26
C PHE A 82 28.83 -5.48 1.56
N LYS A 83 28.06 -6.56 1.68
CA LYS A 83 28.07 -7.52 2.79
C LYS A 83 29.44 -8.16 3.00
N ARG A 84 30.19 -8.42 1.91
CA ARG A 84 31.58 -8.92 1.98
C ARG A 84 32.54 -7.91 2.61
N ARG A 85 32.28 -6.61 2.50
CA ARG A 85 33.08 -5.56 3.13
C ARG A 85 32.72 -5.30 4.60
N THR A 86 31.49 -5.60 5.03
CA THR A 86 31.04 -5.32 6.41
C THR A 86 30.20 -6.46 7.02
N PRO A 87 30.77 -7.66 7.22
CA PRO A 87 30.01 -8.88 7.51
C PRO A 87 29.36 -8.91 8.90
N LYS A 88 29.95 -8.27 9.91
CA LYS A 88 29.44 -8.29 11.30
C LYS A 88 28.14 -7.48 11.47
N PHE A 89 28.05 -6.31 10.82
CA PHE A 89 26.88 -5.44 10.92
C PHE A 89 25.67 -6.06 10.20
N LEU A 90 25.85 -6.53 8.97
CA LEU A 90 24.76 -7.10 8.18
C LEU A 90 24.23 -8.42 8.76
N LYS A 91 25.10 -9.30 9.31
CA LYS A 91 24.61 -10.53 9.99
C LYS A 91 23.73 -10.21 11.20
N ARG A 92 24.08 -9.20 11.98
CA ARG A 92 23.30 -8.78 13.16
C ARG A 92 21.96 -8.17 12.74
N PHE A 93 21.97 -7.36 11.66
CA PHE A 93 20.76 -6.80 11.08
C PHE A 93 19.82 -7.89 10.54
N GLU A 94 20.31 -8.84 9.74
CA GLU A 94 19.50 -9.95 9.22
C GLU A 94 18.92 -10.83 10.34
N GLY A 95 19.71 -11.14 11.38
CA GLY A 95 19.24 -11.90 12.53
C GLY A 95 18.15 -11.19 13.34
N PHE A 96 18.19 -9.86 13.39
CA PHE A 96 17.16 -9.05 14.04
C PHE A 96 15.93 -8.89 13.15
N TYR A 97 16.13 -8.51 11.89
CA TYR A 97 15.08 -8.26 10.90
C TYR A 97 14.31 -9.53 10.54
N SER A 98 14.95 -10.70 10.55
CA SER A 98 14.25 -11.98 10.38
C SER A 98 13.20 -12.24 11.49
N LYS A 99 13.42 -11.73 12.70
CA LYS A 99 12.52 -11.89 13.85
C LYS A 99 11.44 -10.81 13.90
N ILE A 100 11.79 -9.55 13.68
CA ILE A 100 10.87 -8.41 13.83
C ILE A 100 10.33 -7.86 12.51
N GLY A 101 10.86 -8.30 11.36
CA GLY A 101 10.58 -7.73 10.05
C GLY A 101 9.10 -7.71 9.72
N PHE A 102 8.36 -8.77 10.08
CA PHE A 102 6.90 -8.83 9.92
C PHE A 102 6.21 -7.64 10.59
N TRP A 103 6.55 -7.34 11.84
CA TRP A 103 5.96 -6.23 12.59
C TRP A 103 6.40 -4.88 12.06
N VAL A 104 7.66 -4.73 11.65
CA VAL A 104 8.16 -3.51 11.00
C VAL A 104 7.36 -3.24 9.72
N ILE A 105 7.23 -4.24 8.85
CA ILE A 105 6.48 -4.14 7.60
C ILE A 105 5.03 -3.76 7.89
N LEU A 106 4.38 -4.44 8.84
CA LEU A 106 2.97 -4.20 9.17
C LEU A 106 2.73 -2.77 9.68
N ILE A 107 3.53 -2.32 10.65
CA ILE A 107 3.37 -1.00 11.27
C ILE A 107 3.61 0.11 10.24
N PHE A 108 4.68 0.00 9.45
CA PHE A 108 4.99 1.02 8.45
C PHE A 108 4.03 0.99 7.26
N ALA A 109 3.49 -0.18 6.89
CA ALA A 109 2.44 -0.27 5.88
C ALA A 109 1.13 0.39 6.35
N PHE A 110 0.87 0.38 7.66
CA PHE A 110 -0.32 0.97 8.25
C PHE A 110 -0.23 2.50 8.42
N ILE A 111 0.92 3.00 8.85
CA ILE A 111 1.12 4.45 9.11
C ILE A 111 1.44 5.17 7.79
N PRO A 112 1.11 6.48 7.64
CA PRO A 112 1.66 7.33 6.58
C PRO A 112 3.20 7.42 6.71
N SER A 113 3.89 6.47 6.10
CA SER A 113 5.34 6.36 6.12
C SER A 113 5.89 6.10 4.70
N PRO A 114 7.17 6.42 4.43
CA PRO A 114 7.82 6.13 3.15
C PRO A 114 8.13 4.62 3.05
N PHE A 115 7.10 3.82 2.86
CA PHE A 115 7.20 2.36 2.86
C PHE A 115 8.05 1.80 1.71
N ASP A 116 8.19 2.51 0.59
CA ASP A 116 9.02 2.10 -0.54
C ASP A 116 10.43 1.65 -0.10
N ILE A 117 11.02 2.39 0.85
CA ILE A 117 12.33 2.08 1.43
C ILE A 117 12.30 0.70 2.10
N ILE A 118 11.26 0.41 2.87
CA ILE A 118 11.09 -0.86 3.58
C ILE A 118 10.83 -2.00 2.60
N GLY A 119 10.02 -1.77 1.56
CA GLY A 119 9.79 -2.72 0.49
C GLY A 119 11.10 -3.13 -0.18
N VAL A 120 11.87 -2.14 -0.64
CA VAL A 120 13.17 -2.36 -1.29
C VAL A 120 14.16 -3.03 -0.35
N MET A 121 14.29 -2.57 0.90
CA MET A 121 15.19 -3.19 1.89
C MET A 121 14.81 -4.64 2.21
N SER A 122 13.51 -4.95 2.28
CA SER A 122 13.00 -6.29 2.51
C SER A 122 13.39 -7.24 1.38
N GLY A 123 13.21 -6.80 0.12
CA GLY A 123 13.59 -7.57 -1.06
C GLY A 123 15.11 -7.76 -1.19
N ALA A 124 15.86 -6.68 -0.97
CA ALA A 124 17.31 -6.68 -0.96
C ALA A 124 17.92 -7.64 0.06
N SER A 125 17.29 -7.73 1.24
CA SER A 125 17.69 -8.63 2.32
C SER A 125 17.16 -10.06 2.14
N LYS A 126 16.44 -10.35 1.05
CA LYS A 126 15.78 -11.63 0.78
C LYS A 126 14.89 -12.08 1.94
N TYR A 127 14.16 -11.15 2.54
CA TYR A 127 13.18 -11.47 3.58
C TYR A 127 12.11 -12.44 3.04
N ASP A 128 11.48 -13.24 3.88
CA ASP A 128 10.48 -14.20 3.41
C ASP A 128 9.31 -13.49 2.71
N LEU A 129 9.11 -13.79 1.42
CA LEU A 129 8.10 -13.14 0.57
C LEU A 129 6.68 -13.31 1.12
N LYS A 130 6.35 -14.48 1.69
CA LYS A 130 5.00 -14.73 2.21
C LYS A 130 4.74 -13.89 3.44
N LYS A 131 5.70 -13.81 4.37
CA LYS A 131 5.62 -12.94 5.55
C LYS A 131 5.56 -11.47 5.16
N PHE A 132 6.34 -11.06 4.15
CA PHE A 132 6.30 -9.70 3.61
C PHE A 132 4.91 -9.36 3.07
N LEU A 133 4.39 -10.16 2.14
CA LEU A 133 3.09 -9.91 1.53
C LEU A 133 1.98 -9.93 2.58
N LEU A 134 1.99 -10.87 3.52
CA LEU A 134 0.99 -10.94 4.57
C LEU A 134 0.97 -9.67 5.43
N ALA A 135 2.14 -9.23 5.93
CA ALA A 135 2.26 -8.01 6.72
C ALA A 135 1.85 -6.76 5.92
N LEU A 136 2.30 -6.66 4.66
CA LEU A 136 2.00 -5.56 3.76
C LEU A 136 0.49 -5.45 3.49
N PHE A 137 -0.15 -6.56 3.11
CA PHE A 137 -1.57 -6.58 2.82
C PHE A 137 -2.40 -6.24 4.05
N ILE A 138 -2.08 -6.81 5.22
CA ILE A 138 -2.78 -6.49 6.47
C ILE A 138 -2.66 -5.00 6.76
N GLY A 139 -1.44 -4.44 6.73
CA GLY A 139 -1.22 -3.02 7.01
C GLY A 139 -1.95 -2.10 6.04
N ARG A 140 -1.86 -2.37 4.73
CA ARG A 140 -2.46 -1.53 3.69
C ARG A 140 -3.97 -1.59 3.65
N ILE A 141 -4.55 -2.79 3.80
CA ILE A 141 -6.00 -2.96 3.86
C ILE A 141 -6.54 -2.29 5.13
N SER A 142 -5.89 -2.47 6.28
CA SER A 142 -6.31 -1.84 7.54
C SER A 142 -6.27 -0.31 7.44
N ARG A 143 -5.20 0.25 6.86
CA ARG A 143 -5.08 1.69 6.60
C ARG A 143 -6.17 2.18 5.64
N ALA A 144 -6.42 1.44 4.56
CA ALA A 144 -7.43 1.80 3.57
C ALA A 144 -8.83 1.82 4.16
N PHE A 145 -9.19 0.85 5.00
CA PHE A 145 -10.45 0.87 5.75
C PHE A 145 -10.52 2.08 6.69
N LEU A 146 -9.47 2.34 7.47
CA LEU A 146 -9.44 3.49 8.37
C LEU A 146 -9.72 4.80 7.62
N ILE A 147 -9.08 4.99 6.47
CA ILE A 147 -9.26 6.18 5.63
C ILE A 147 -10.66 6.21 5.02
N ALA A 148 -11.14 5.09 4.47
CA ALA A 148 -12.47 5.02 3.86
C ALA A 148 -13.58 5.39 4.86
N TYR A 149 -13.53 4.84 6.08
CA TYR A 149 -14.50 5.18 7.14
C TYR A 149 -14.33 6.60 7.66
N ALA A 150 -13.09 7.07 7.86
CA ALA A 150 -12.84 8.46 8.26
C ALA A 150 -13.41 9.44 7.22
N SER A 151 -13.15 9.22 5.94
CA SER A 151 -13.73 10.01 4.85
C SER A 151 -15.25 9.95 4.81
N TYR A 152 -15.83 8.77 5.04
CA TYR A 152 -17.28 8.60 5.01
C TYR A 152 -17.98 9.41 6.11
N LEU A 153 -17.34 9.54 7.28
CA LEU A 153 -17.86 10.35 8.39
C LEU A 153 -17.62 11.85 8.18
N VAL A 154 -16.44 12.23 7.69
CA VAL A 154 -16.01 13.64 7.61
C VAL A 154 -16.61 14.37 6.41
N ILE A 155 -16.70 13.74 5.24
CA ILE A 155 -17.13 14.41 4.00
C ILE A 155 -18.54 14.99 4.12
N PRO A 156 -19.57 14.26 4.60
CA PRO A 156 -20.92 14.80 4.74
C PRO A 156 -20.98 15.97 5.74
N TRP A 157 -20.17 15.92 6.80
CA TRP A 157 -20.08 17.00 7.77
C TRP A 157 -19.43 18.25 7.16
N ALA A 158 -18.33 18.08 6.43
CA ALA A 158 -17.64 19.18 5.75
C ALA A 158 -18.52 19.89 4.72
N LEU A 159 -19.30 19.12 3.94
CA LEU A 159 -20.22 19.65 2.94
C LEU A 159 -21.42 20.42 3.52
N ARG A 160 -21.71 20.30 4.83
CA ARG A 160 -22.79 21.05 5.49
C ARG A 160 -22.33 22.42 6.00
N ILE A 161 -21.03 22.65 6.11
CA ILE A 161 -20.43 23.87 6.67
C ILE A 161 -20.13 24.90 5.57
N ILE A 162 -20.01 24.43 4.33
CA ILE A 162 -19.80 25.24 3.12
C ILE A 162 -21.15 25.54 2.49
#